data_AF-H3KHL6-F1
#
_entry.id   AF-H3KHL6-F1
#
_cell.length_a   1.000
_cell.length_b   1.000
_cell.length_c   1.000
_cell.angle_alpha   90.00
_cell.angle_beta   90.00
_cell.angle_gamma   90.00
#
_symmetry.space_group_name_H-M   'P 1'
#
loop_
_entity.id
_entity.type
_entity.pdbx_description
1 polymer ?
#
loop_
_entity_poly.entity_id
_entity_poly.type
_entity_poly.pdbx_seq_one_letter_code
_entity_poly.pdbx_strand_id
1 'polypeptide(L)'
;MRVAESIRLHGSRQIEFKQGLVMAPGDTDCRYAVETYFFLPAVLLVNRDTYPSEEFLRNLKNYVRMRPPQRPLSTFLAGGVSRELLAVALKRPKERRERALKRFGLGIRAAFKAAIRPMVKGSGALKKGEPDRVLDEVRAVLNGWRNEILPSLREEDRVAGAAVDEFLSVTSAVFSKKLLAAADQKDWPRKAREAVEKFQREETAYRLAHYPETAMG
;
A
#
# COMPACT_ATOMS: atom_id res chain seq x y z
N MET A 1 -7.89 16.71 15.96
CA MET A 1 -8.04 16.26 14.56
C MET A 1 -6.91 16.86 13.70
N ARG A 2 -6.25 16.09 12.84
CA ARG A 2 -5.31 16.62 11.84
C ARG A 2 -5.91 16.47 10.44
N VAL A 3 -5.85 17.53 9.65
CA VAL A 3 -6.30 17.56 8.24
C VAL A 3 -5.07 17.65 7.34
N ALA A 4 -5.00 16.78 6.33
CA ALA A 4 -3.96 16.82 5.31
C ALA A 4 -4.61 16.82 3.93
N GLU A 5 -4.24 17.78 3.09
CA GLU A 5 -4.87 17.99 1.80
C GLU A 5 -3.87 17.81 0.66
N SER A 6 -4.34 17.31 -0.47
CA SER A 6 -3.56 17.30 -1.71
C SER A 6 -4.48 17.40 -2.91
N ILE A 7 -4.03 18.17 -3.90
CA ILE A 7 -4.68 18.29 -5.21
C ILE A 7 -3.78 17.58 -6.22
N ARG A 8 -4.39 16.78 -7.09
CA ARG A 8 -3.69 16.13 -8.20
C ARG A 8 -4.46 16.27 -9.50
N LEU A 9 -3.74 16.61 -10.57
CA LEU A 9 -4.25 16.51 -11.93
C LEU A 9 -4.17 15.04 -12.36
N HIS A 10 -5.28 14.51 -12.87
CA HIS A 10 -5.37 13.19 -13.50
C HIS A 10 -5.62 13.37 -14.99
N GLY A 11 -4.55 13.32 -15.76
CA GLY A 11 -4.59 13.65 -17.17
C GLY A 11 -5.02 15.11 -17.40
N SER A 12 -5.60 15.37 -18.57
CA SER A 12 -5.98 16.72 -19.00
C SER A 12 -7.39 17.14 -18.58
N ARG A 13 -8.20 16.24 -18.02
CA ARG A 13 -9.66 16.45 -17.83
C ARG A 13 -10.18 16.16 -16.42
N GLN A 14 -9.33 15.73 -15.50
CA GLN A 14 -9.76 15.39 -14.15
C GLN A 14 -8.84 16.01 -13.11
N ILE A 15 -9.46 16.51 -12.04
CA ILE A 15 -8.76 16.96 -10.84
C ILE A 15 -9.26 16.10 -9.68
N GLU A 16 -8.34 15.62 -8.85
CA GLU A 16 -8.64 14.85 -7.65
C GLU A 16 -8.24 15.64 -6.41
N PHE A 17 -9.20 15.82 -5.52
CA PHE A 17 -9.03 16.40 -4.19
C PHE A 17 -8.98 15.27 -3.17
N LYS A 18 -7.92 15.24 -2.36
CA LYS A 18 -7.76 14.25 -1.29
C LYS A 18 -7.60 14.96 0.04
N GLN A 19 -8.60 14.79 0.91
CA GLN A 19 -8.56 15.24 2.28
C GLN A 19 -8.39 14.02 3.21
N GLY A 20 -7.38 14.07 4.05
CA GLY A 20 -7.08 13.05 5.05
C GLY A 20 -7.42 13.55 6.43
N LEU A 21 -8.39 12.90 7.07
CA LEU A 21 -8.78 13.18 8.45
C LEU A 21 -8.14 12.13 9.36
N VAL A 22 -7.43 12.59 10.40
CA VAL A 22 -6.84 11.73 11.43
C VAL A 22 -7.43 12.11 12.78
N MET A 23 -8.08 11.13 13.41
CA MET A 23 -8.64 11.23 14.76
C MET A 23 -7.52 11.18 15.81
N ALA A 24 -7.72 11.83 16.95
CA ALA A 24 -6.77 11.72 18.05
C ALA A 24 -6.82 10.29 18.62
N PRO A 25 -5.69 9.75 19.13
CA PRO A 25 -5.72 8.50 19.87
C PRO A 25 -6.70 8.59 21.05
N GLY A 26 -7.63 7.65 21.16
CA GLY A 26 -8.63 7.62 22.24
C GLY A 26 -9.97 8.29 21.90
N ASP A 27 -10.09 9.01 20.78
CA ASP A 27 -11.40 9.46 20.30
C ASP A 27 -12.24 8.28 19.82
N THR A 28 -13.34 8.02 20.51
CA THR A 28 -14.31 6.97 20.16
C THR A 28 -15.56 7.50 19.48
N ASP A 29 -15.83 8.81 19.57
CA ASP A 29 -16.92 9.50 18.87
C ASP A 29 -16.38 10.71 18.12
N CYS A 30 -16.43 10.68 16.79
CA CYS A 30 -15.94 11.74 15.93
C CYS A 30 -17.00 12.08 14.88
N ARG A 31 -17.59 13.27 15.02
CA ARG A 31 -18.45 13.87 14.00
C ARG A 31 -17.65 14.94 13.28
N TYR A 32 -17.64 14.88 11.96
CA TYR A 32 -16.99 15.87 11.13
C TYR A 32 -17.89 16.24 9.95
N ALA A 33 -17.83 17.52 9.57
CA ALA A 33 -18.39 18.03 8.33
C ALA A 33 -17.23 18.58 7.49
N VAL A 34 -17.28 18.36 6.18
CA VAL A 34 -16.33 18.94 5.24
C VAL A 34 -17.11 19.78 4.25
N GLU A 35 -16.82 21.07 4.23
CA GLU A 35 -17.33 22.00 3.23
C GLU A 35 -16.18 22.35 2.28
N THR A 36 -16.42 22.20 0.98
CA THR A 36 -15.41 22.44 -0.05
C THR A 36 -15.92 23.52 -1.01
N TYR A 37 -15.18 24.62 -1.11
CA TYR A 37 -15.48 25.73 -2.02
C TYR A 37 -14.54 25.71 -3.22
N PHE A 38 -15.09 25.91 -4.42
CA PHE A 38 -14.33 25.96 -5.66
C PHE A 38 -14.35 27.38 -6.22
N PHE A 39 -13.17 27.98 -6.38
CA PHE A 39 -13.00 29.27 -7.04
C PHE A 39 -12.37 29.02 -8.41
N LEU A 40 -13.12 29.32 -9.46
CA LEU A 40 -12.71 29.06 -10.85
C LEU A 40 -12.42 30.40 -11.55
N PRO A 41 -11.33 30.48 -12.34
CA PRO A 41 -11.05 31.67 -13.13
C PRO A 41 -12.21 32.03 -14.06
N ALA A 42 -12.54 33.33 -14.15
CA ALA A 42 -13.63 33.81 -15.00
C ALA A 42 -13.47 33.42 -16.49
N VAL A 43 -12.23 33.26 -16.96
CA VAL A 43 -11.91 32.82 -18.33
C VAL A 43 -12.42 31.42 -18.66
N LEU A 44 -12.67 30.57 -17.64
CA LEU A 44 -13.29 29.26 -17.86
C LEU A 44 -14.80 29.36 -18.13
N LEU A 45 -15.37 30.56 -18.02
CA LEU A 45 -16.79 30.86 -18.22
C LEU A 45 -17.71 29.95 -17.41
N VAL A 46 -17.28 29.49 -16.24
CA VAL A 46 -18.09 28.63 -15.36
C VAL A 46 -19.05 29.52 -14.56
N ASN A 47 -20.33 29.44 -14.88
CA ASN A 47 -21.41 30.13 -14.19
C ASN A 47 -22.69 29.28 -14.23
N ARG A 48 -23.78 29.78 -13.63
CA ARG A 48 -25.05 29.03 -13.54
C ARG A 48 -25.66 28.68 -14.91
N ASP A 49 -25.41 29.49 -15.93
CA ASP A 49 -25.98 29.29 -17.27
C ASP A 49 -25.16 28.31 -18.11
N THR A 50 -23.84 28.29 -17.92
CA THR A 50 -22.90 27.48 -18.71
C THR A 50 -22.48 26.17 -18.05
N TYR A 51 -22.56 26.10 -16.72
CA TYR A 51 -22.20 24.91 -15.94
C TYR A 51 -23.02 24.88 -14.63
N PRO A 52 -24.29 24.47 -14.71
CA PRO A 52 -25.22 24.53 -13.60
C PRO A 52 -24.83 23.55 -12.47
N SER A 53 -25.36 23.80 -11.28
CA SER A 53 -25.05 23.03 -10.06
C SER A 53 -25.34 21.53 -10.23
N GLU A 54 -26.43 21.19 -10.92
CA GLU A 54 -26.83 19.81 -11.17
C GLU A 54 -25.77 19.09 -12.00
N GLU A 55 -25.22 19.76 -13.02
CA GLU A 55 -24.17 19.21 -13.86
C GLU A 55 -22.85 19.09 -13.11
N PHE A 56 -22.49 20.09 -12.30
CA PHE A 56 -21.33 20.02 -11.42
C PHE A 56 -21.41 18.82 -10.46
N LEU A 57 -22.55 18.63 -9.79
CA LEU A 57 -22.78 17.53 -8.86
C LEU A 57 -22.75 16.17 -9.56
N ARG A 58 -23.28 16.08 -10.78
CA ARG A 58 -23.26 14.85 -11.60
C ARG A 58 -21.83 14.43 -11.97
N ASN A 59 -20.94 15.42 -12.16
CA ASN A 59 -19.53 15.20 -12.47
C ASN A 59 -18.67 14.94 -11.21
N LEU A 60 -19.16 15.31 -10.03
CA LEU A 60 -18.45 15.12 -8.76
C LEU A 60 -18.57 13.66 -8.29
N LYS A 61 -17.42 12.98 -8.21
CA LYS A 61 -17.34 11.63 -7.62
C LYS A 61 -16.74 11.71 -6.21
N ASN A 62 -17.59 11.50 -5.20
CA ASN A 62 -17.18 11.52 -3.80
C ASN A 62 -16.93 10.10 -3.29
N TYR A 63 -15.75 9.88 -2.70
CA TYR A 63 -15.40 8.60 -2.09
C TYR A 63 -14.87 8.82 -0.67
N VAL A 64 -15.61 8.32 0.31
CA VAL A 64 -15.10 8.21 1.68
C VAL A 64 -14.43 6.85 1.83
N ARG A 65 -13.13 6.85 2.13
CA ARG A 65 -12.36 5.63 2.33
C ARG A 65 -11.62 5.65 3.66
N MET A 66 -11.88 4.65 4.50
CA MET A 66 -11.03 4.36 5.64
C MET A 66 -9.67 3.86 5.16
N ARG A 67 -8.60 4.48 5.65
CA ARG A 67 -7.24 4.00 5.42
C ARG A 67 -7.02 2.75 6.27
N PRO A 68 -6.37 1.71 5.75
CA PRO A 68 -5.95 0.60 6.58
C PRO A 68 -5.00 1.13 7.67
N PRO A 69 -5.09 0.59 8.91
CA PRO A 69 -4.21 1.00 9.99
C PRO A 69 -2.75 0.82 9.55
N GLN A 70 -1.93 1.84 9.75
CA GLN A 70 -0.50 1.73 9.51
C GLN A 70 0.12 0.92 10.65
N ARG A 71 0.73 -0.21 10.33
CA ARG A 71 1.39 -1.09 11.29
C ARG A 71 2.83 -1.33 10.83
N PRO A 72 3.81 -1.49 11.75
CA PRO A 72 5.17 -1.84 11.38
C PRO A 72 5.22 -3.23 10.74
N LEU A 73 6.29 -3.48 9.96
CA LEU A 73 6.56 -4.78 9.33
C LEU A 73 6.52 -5.92 10.35
N SER A 74 7.16 -5.74 11.50
CA SER A 74 7.19 -6.69 12.63
C SER A 74 5.82 -7.21 13.07
N THR A 75 4.74 -6.44 12.88
CA THR A 75 3.37 -6.91 13.17
C THR A 75 3.00 -8.13 12.35
N PHE A 76 3.52 -8.25 11.12
CA PHE A 76 3.13 -9.26 10.14
C PHE A 76 4.03 -10.51 10.13
N LEU A 77 5.04 -10.57 11.00
CA LEU A 77 5.86 -11.77 11.17
C LEU A 77 4.98 -12.96 11.59
N ALA A 78 5.29 -14.16 11.10
CA ALA A 78 4.44 -15.32 11.28
C ALA A 78 4.26 -15.75 12.74
N GLY A 79 5.14 -15.37 13.67
CA GLY A 79 4.97 -15.60 15.11
C GLY A 79 4.33 -14.45 15.91
N GLY A 80 3.90 -13.36 15.25
CA GLY A 80 3.42 -12.14 15.92
C GLY A 80 1.90 -11.91 15.86
N VAL A 81 1.49 -10.67 16.17
CA VAL A 81 0.09 -10.16 16.10
C VAL A 81 -0.61 -10.51 14.77
N SER A 82 0.16 -10.70 13.71
CA SER A 82 -0.19 -11.31 12.42
C SER A 82 -1.18 -12.48 12.52
N ARG A 83 -0.86 -13.51 13.33
CA ARG A 83 -1.68 -14.72 13.46
C ARG A 83 -3.01 -14.43 14.15
N GLU A 84 -3.02 -13.57 15.15
CA GLU A 84 -4.24 -13.17 15.85
C GLU A 84 -5.19 -12.38 14.94
N LEU A 85 -4.65 -11.41 14.20
CA LEU A 85 -5.42 -10.63 13.21
C LEU A 85 -6.02 -11.54 12.14
N LEU A 86 -5.22 -12.49 11.67
CA LEU A 86 -5.66 -13.45 10.68
C LEU A 86 -6.70 -14.42 11.25
N ALA A 87 -6.50 -14.93 12.46
CA ALA A 87 -7.46 -15.79 13.14
C ALA A 87 -8.83 -15.10 13.32
N VAL A 88 -8.83 -13.83 13.74
CA VAL A 88 -10.05 -13.01 13.83
C VAL A 88 -10.69 -12.81 12.44
N ALA A 89 -9.87 -12.59 11.40
CA ALA A 89 -10.36 -12.46 10.03
C ALA A 89 -11.00 -13.77 9.50
N LEU A 90 -10.43 -14.92 9.83
CA LEU A 90 -10.85 -16.23 9.35
C LEU A 90 -12.07 -16.81 10.09
N LYS A 91 -12.44 -16.25 11.25
CA LYS A 91 -13.71 -16.56 11.95
C LYS A 91 -14.95 -15.97 11.26
N ARG A 92 -14.78 -15.17 10.21
CA ARG A 92 -15.89 -14.51 9.48
C ARG A 92 -16.62 -15.48 8.53
N PRO A 93 -17.86 -15.16 8.10
CA PRO A 93 -18.53 -15.87 7.01
C PRO A 93 -17.70 -15.90 5.73
N LYS A 94 -17.87 -16.95 4.91
CA LYS A 94 -17.03 -17.26 3.73
C LYS A 94 -16.81 -16.05 2.81
N GLU A 95 -17.88 -15.34 2.48
CA GLU A 95 -17.88 -14.18 1.58
C GLU A 95 -17.05 -13.01 2.15
N ARG A 96 -16.91 -12.96 3.48
CA ARG A 96 -16.15 -11.92 4.19
C ARG A 96 -14.70 -12.29 4.43
N ARG A 97 -14.34 -13.59 4.37
CA ARG A 97 -12.97 -14.06 4.62
C ARG A 97 -12.03 -13.73 3.48
N GLU A 98 -12.45 -13.95 2.24
CA GLU A 98 -11.68 -13.54 1.06
C GLU A 98 -11.33 -12.04 1.15
N ARG A 99 -12.33 -11.20 1.43
CA ARG A 99 -12.11 -9.76 1.64
C ARG A 99 -11.17 -9.47 2.81
N ALA A 100 -11.19 -10.30 3.85
CA ALA A 100 -10.30 -10.15 4.99
C ALA A 100 -8.85 -10.53 4.65
N LEU A 101 -8.63 -11.61 3.91
CA LEU A 101 -7.31 -12.00 3.38
C LEU A 101 -6.75 -10.92 2.44
N LYS A 102 -7.57 -10.41 1.51
CA LYS A 102 -7.18 -9.29 0.63
C LYS A 102 -6.79 -8.04 1.44
N ARG A 103 -7.55 -7.71 2.48
CA ARG A 103 -7.21 -6.60 3.41
C ARG A 103 -5.91 -6.85 4.17
N PHE A 104 -5.65 -8.10 4.55
CA PHE A 104 -4.43 -8.48 5.23
C PHE A 104 -3.20 -8.28 4.33
N GLY A 105 -3.24 -8.77 3.08
CA GLY A 105 -2.21 -8.50 2.08
C GLY A 105 -2.00 -7.00 1.80
N LEU A 106 -3.09 -6.21 1.75
CA LEU A 106 -2.99 -4.75 1.65
C LEU A 106 -2.31 -4.11 2.86
N GLY A 107 -2.48 -4.67 4.05
CA GLY A 107 -1.80 -4.26 5.27
C GLY A 107 -0.28 -4.48 5.18
N ILE A 108 0.12 -5.67 4.74
CA ILE A 108 1.53 -6.01 4.49
C ILE A 108 2.15 -5.03 3.47
N ARG A 109 1.50 -4.83 2.31
CA ARG A 109 1.97 -3.85 1.31
C ARG A 109 2.12 -2.44 1.90
N ALA A 110 1.19 -2.01 2.75
CA ALA A 110 1.25 -0.70 3.38
C ALA A 110 2.47 -0.59 4.31
N ALA A 111 2.73 -1.62 5.12
CA ALA A 111 3.92 -1.70 5.98
C ALA A 111 5.22 -1.68 5.16
N PHE A 112 5.28 -2.45 4.07
CA PHE A 112 6.42 -2.49 3.15
C PHE A 112 6.70 -1.10 2.58
N LYS A 113 5.65 -0.46 2.04
CA LYS A 113 5.74 0.89 1.49
C LYS A 113 6.22 1.90 2.54
N ALA A 114 5.72 1.80 3.76
CA ALA A 114 6.11 2.68 4.86
C ALA A 114 7.59 2.48 5.22
N ALA A 115 8.07 1.24 5.27
CA ALA A 115 9.46 0.90 5.60
C ALA A 115 10.46 1.40 4.55
N ILE A 116 10.14 1.31 3.25
CA ILE A 116 11.05 1.75 2.19
C ILE A 116 10.99 3.25 1.89
N ARG A 117 9.88 3.91 2.27
CA ARG A 117 9.64 5.31 1.90
C ARG A 117 10.73 6.27 2.38
N PRO A 118 11.28 6.17 3.61
CA PRO A 118 12.39 7.01 4.04
C PRO A 118 13.61 6.87 3.14
N MET A 119 13.95 5.64 2.71
CA MET A 119 15.07 5.40 1.81
C MET A 119 14.81 6.01 0.42
N VAL A 120 13.61 5.81 -0.14
CA VAL A 120 13.26 6.30 -1.48
C VAL A 120 13.05 7.82 -1.52
N LYS A 121 12.36 8.40 -0.54
CA LYS A 121 11.95 9.83 -0.56
C LYS A 121 12.66 10.73 0.44
N GLY A 122 13.41 10.19 1.38
CA GLY A 122 14.16 10.99 2.35
C GLY A 122 15.27 11.79 1.67
N SER A 123 15.49 13.01 2.14
CA SER A 123 16.58 13.89 1.69
C SER A 123 17.91 13.58 2.39
N GLY A 124 17.88 12.85 3.51
CA GLY A 124 19.08 12.46 4.25
C GLY A 124 19.85 11.32 3.61
N ALA A 125 21.12 11.20 4.00
CA ALA A 125 21.97 10.07 3.64
C ALA A 125 21.36 8.74 4.11
N LEU A 126 21.59 7.69 3.33
CA LEU A 126 21.16 6.34 3.68
C LEU A 126 21.82 5.90 4.99
N LYS A 127 21.03 5.40 5.95
CA LYS A 127 21.59 4.91 7.20
C LYS A 127 22.35 3.60 6.97
N LYS A 128 23.50 3.46 7.64
CA LYS A 128 24.35 2.26 7.53
C LYS A 128 23.55 0.99 7.85
N GLY A 129 23.54 0.04 6.92
CA GLY A 129 22.86 -1.26 7.06
C GLY A 129 21.32 -1.21 7.02
N GLU A 130 20.72 -0.04 6.73
CA GLU A 130 19.27 0.10 6.70
C GLU A 130 18.60 -0.73 5.58
N PRO A 131 19.12 -0.79 4.34
CA PRO A 131 18.55 -1.64 3.30
C PRO A 131 18.56 -3.12 3.67
N ASP A 132 19.69 -3.64 4.18
CA ASP A 132 19.81 -5.04 4.60
C ASP A 132 18.73 -5.37 5.64
N ARG A 133 18.66 -4.56 6.72
CA ARG A 133 17.69 -4.76 7.80
C ARG A 133 16.24 -4.75 7.30
N VAL A 134 15.87 -3.77 6.48
CA VAL A 134 14.49 -3.63 5.97
C VAL A 134 14.15 -4.78 5.02
N LEU A 135 15.07 -5.17 4.13
CA LEU A 135 14.86 -6.26 3.19
C LEU A 135 14.79 -7.62 3.89
N ASP A 136 15.57 -7.84 4.94
CA ASP A 136 15.50 -9.06 5.75
C ASP A 136 14.17 -9.15 6.51
N GLU A 137 13.67 -8.05 7.05
CA GLU A 137 12.35 -8.02 7.70
C GLU A 137 11.23 -8.28 6.67
N VAL A 138 11.34 -7.71 5.47
CA VAL A 138 10.42 -8.01 4.35
C VAL A 138 10.48 -9.49 3.96
N ARG A 139 11.68 -10.09 3.82
CA ARG A 139 11.85 -11.53 3.54
C ARG A 139 11.19 -12.37 4.63
N ALA A 140 11.37 -12.03 5.90
CA ALA A 140 10.78 -12.76 7.00
C ALA A 140 9.24 -12.74 6.94
N VAL A 141 8.65 -11.59 6.61
CA VAL A 141 7.18 -11.49 6.42
C VAL A 141 6.71 -12.32 5.21
N LEU A 142 7.40 -12.25 4.08
CA LEU A 142 7.05 -13.01 2.88
C LEU A 142 7.19 -14.53 3.11
N ASN A 143 8.30 -14.97 3.69
CA ASN A 143 8.53 -16.39 3.98
C ASN A 143 7.56 -16.90 5.03
N GLY A 144 7.24 -16.10 6.05
CA GLY A 144 6.20 -16.43 7.01
C GLY A 144 4.82 -16.60 6.36
N TRP A 145 4.47 -15.74 5.40
CA TRP A 145 3.25 -15.91 4.62
C TRP A 145 3.28 -17.21 3.79
N ARG A 146 4.35 -17.43 3.02
CA ARG A 146 4.48 -18.53 2.06
C ARG A 146 4.59 -19.91 2.72
N ASN A 147 5.36 -20.01 3.80
CA ASN A 147 5.76 -21.29 4.38
C ASN A 147 4.91 -21.69 5.59
N GLU A 148 4.30 -20.72 6.29
CA GLU A 148 3.52 -21.00 7.50
C GLU A 148 2.04 -20.69 7.30
N ILE A 149 1.71 -19.46 6.86
CA ILE A 149 0.32 -19.00 6.82
C ILE A 149 -0.45 -19.65 5.67
N LEU A 150 0.03 -19.51 4.43
CA LEU A 150 -0.66 -19.98 3.23
C LEU A 150 -0.96 -21.49 3.28
N PRO A 151 -0.02 -22.37 3.68
CA PRO A 151 -0.30 -23.80 3.80
C PRO A 151 -1.33 -24.13 4.90
N SER A 152 -1.36 -23.32 5.97
CA SER A 152 -2.29 -23.48 7.10
C SER A 152 -3.73 -23.02 6.81
N LEU A 153 -3.96 -22.30 5.69
CA LEU A 153 -5.30 -21.89 5.31
C LEU A 153 -6.16 -23.11 4.94
N ARG A 154 -7.46 -23.02 5.26
CA ARG A 154 -8.48 -23.96 4.76
C ARG A 154 -8.44 -23.99 3.24
N GLU A 155 -8.75 -25.16 2.68
CA GLU A 155 -8.76 -25.40 1.24
C GLU A 155 -9.58 -24.33 0.48
N GLU A 156 -10.77 -23.99 0.97
CA GLU A 156 -11.64 -22.98 0.38
C GLU A 156 -11.08 -21.54 0.44
N ASP A 157 -10.15 -21.25 1.35
CA ASP A 157 -9.50 -19.95 1.50
C ASP A 157 -8.15 -19.88 0.75
N ARG A 158 -7.60 -21.01 0.27
CA ARG A 158 -6.26 -21.09 -0.36
C ARG A 158 -6.16 -20.32 -1.66
N VAL A 159 -7.21 -20.30 -2.49
CA VAL A 159 -7.21 -19.52 -3.74
C VAL A 159 -7.02 -18.03 -3.45
N ALA A 160 -7.76 -17.51 -2.46
CA ALA A 160 -7.62 -16.13 -2.01
C ALA A 160 -6.24 -15.87 -1.37
N GLY A 161 -5.72 -16.85 -0.64
CA GLY A 161 -4.37 -16.80 -0.07
C GLY A 161 -3.26 -16.74 -1.12
N ALA A 162 -3.35 -17.56 -2.16
CA ALA A 162 -2.41 -17.58 -3.29
C ALA A 162 -2.45 -16.25 -4.06
N ALA A 163 -3.64 -15.69 -4.31
CA ALA A 163 -3.77 -14.37 -4.91
C ALA A 163 -3.13 -13.25 -4.04
N VAL A 164 -3.15 -13.39 -2.71
CA VAL A 164 -2.41 -12.48 -1.82
C VAL A 164 -0.91 -12.67 -1.95
N ASP A 165 -0.42 -13.91 -2.01
CA ASP A 165 1.02 -14.15 -2.20
C ASP A 165 1.53 -13.62 -3.55
N GLU A 166 0.81 -13.89 -4.64
CA GLU A 166 1.11 -13.34 -5.96
C GLU A 166 1.16 -11.80 -5.90
N PHE A 167 0.14 -11.18 -5.31
CA PHE A 167 0.08 -9.73 -5.13
C PHE A 167 1.29 -9.17 -4.33
N LEU A 168 1.72 -9.88 -3.29
CA LEU A 168 2.88 -9.50 -2.49
C LEU A 168 4.18 -9.67 -3.28
N SER A 169 4.30 -10.71 -4.11
CA SER A 169 5.45 -10.93 -5.00
C SER A 169 5.58 -9.83 -6.08
N VAL A 170 4.46 -9.40 -6.67
CA VAL A 170 4.45 -8.26 -7.61
C VAL A 170 4.82 -6.97 -6.86
N THR A 171 4.28 -6.79 -5.65
CA THR A 171 4.56 -5.62 -4.82
C THR A 171 6.04 -5.53 -4.44
N SER A 172 6.66 -6.64 -4.01
CA SER A 172 8.09 -6.70 -3.65
C SER A 172 8.97 -6.38 -4.86
N ALA A 173 8.64 -6.90 -6.04
CA ALA A 173 9.34 -6.59 -7.29
C ALA A 173 9.24 -5.11 -7.69
N VAL A 174 8.06 -4.49 -7.56
CA VAL A 174 7.90 -3.05 -7.84
C VAL A 174 8.68 -2.19 -6.83
N PHE A 175 8.74 -2.62 -5.58
CA PHE A 175 9.47 -1.90 -4.54
C PHE A 175 10.99 -2.05 -4.65
N SER A 176 11.50 -3.22 -5.05
CA SER A 176 12.93 -3.39 -5.33
C SER A 176 13.38 -2.51 -6.50
N LYS A 177 12.60 -2.43 -7.60
CA LYS A 177 12.86 -1.48 -8.69
C LYS A 177 12.94 -0.02 -8.21
N LYS A 178 12.08 0.39 -7.28
CA LYS A 178 12.12 1.74 -6.69
C LYS A 178 13.33 1.97 -5.79
N LEU A 179 13.76 0.94 -5.06
CA LEU A 179 14.96 1.02 -4.24
C LEU A 179 16.21 1.12 -5.11
N LEU A 180 16.29 0.37 -6.22
CA LEU A 180 17.39 0.49 -7.18
C LEU A 180 17.45 1.87 -7.82
N ALA A 181 16.31 2.39 -8.29
CA ALA A 181 16.26 3.75 -8.83
C ALA A 181 16.69 4.81 -7.80
N ALA A 182 16.33 4.62 -6.53
CA ALA A 182 16.78 5.49 -5.44
C ALA A 182 18.29 5.32 -5.15
N ALA A 183 18.81 4.10 -5.26
CA ALA A 183 20.23 3.80 -5.10
C ALA A 183 21.07 4.46 -6.19
N ASP A 184 20.60 4.44 -7.44
CA ASP A 184 21.22 5.14 -8.56
C ASP A 184 21.17 6.66 -8.36
N GLN A 185 19.98 7.21 -8.07
CA GLN A 185 19.77 8.65 -7.96
C GLN A 185 20.55 9.30 -6.80
N LYS A 186 20.72 8.55 -5.70
CA LYS A 186 21.31 9.07 -4.45
C LYS A 186 22.69 8.50 -4.16
N ASP A 187 23.30 7.85 -5.15
CA ASP A 187 24.64 7.26 -5.06
C ASP A 187 24.84 6.40 -3.78
N TRP A 188 23.96 5.42 -3.58
CA TRP A 188 24.05 4.56 -2.41
C TRP A 188 25.34 3.72 -2.43
N PRO A 189 25.89 3.36 -1.25
CA PRO A 189 27.04 2.47 -1.17
C PRO A 189 26.82 1.17 -1.95
N ARG A 190 27.84 0.69 -2.65
CA ARG A 190 27.79 -0.54 -3.46
C ARG A 190 27.14 -1.73 -2.74
N LYS A 191 27.52 -1.95 -1.48
CA LYS A 191 26.96 -3.04 -0.65
C LYS A 191 25.43 -2.92 -0.47
N ALA A 192 24.91 -1.71 -0.29
CA ALA A 192 23.48 -1.47 -0.17
C ALA A 192 22.74 -1.76 -1.49
N ARG A 193 23.33 -1.39 -2.62
CA ARG A 193 22.81 -1.74 -3.95
C ARG A 193 22.77 -3.25 -4.15
N GLU A 194 23.87 -3.95 -3.86
CA GLU A 194 23.98 -5.41 -3.98
C GLU A 194 22.93 -6.15 -3.13
N ALA A 195 22.59 -5.62 -1.95
CA ALA A 195 21.52 -6.17 -1.11
C ALA A 195 20.15 -6.09 -1.79
N VAL A 196 19.84 -4.95 -2.44
CA VAL A 196 18.60 -4.76 -3.19
C VAL A 196 18.56 -5.66 -4.44
N GLU A 197 19.67 -5.75 -5.18
CA GLU A 197 19.78 -6.63 -6.36
C GLU A 197 19.62 -8.10 -5.99
N LYS A 198 20.25 -8.53 -4.88
CA LYS A 198 20.06 -9.88 -4.34
C LYS A 198 18.58 -10.14 -4.02
N PHE A 199 17.93 -9.23 -3.31
CA PHE A 199 16.49 -9.33 -3.02
C PHE A 199 15.63 -9.40 -4.29
N GLN A 200 15.94 -8.57 -5.30
CA GLN A 200 15.21 -8.57 -6.56
C GLN A 200 15.36 -9.91 -7.30
N ARG A 201 16.57 -10.47 -7.36
CA ARG A 201 16.83 -11.78 -7.99
C ARG A 201 16.06 -12.89 -7.29
N GLU A 202 16.07 -12.93 -5.96
CA GLU A 202 15.32 -13.91 -5.15
C GLU A 202 13.82 -13.85 -5.45
N GLU A 203 13.22 -12.65 -5.40
CA GLU A 203 11.79 -12.49 -5.69
C GLU A 203 11.47 -12.76 -7.17
N THR A 204 12.38 -12.46 -8.09
CA THR A 204 12.18 -12.76 -9.52
C THR A 204 12.18 -14.27 -9.77
N ALA A 205 13.14 -15.00 -9.18
CA ALA A 205 13.20 -16.45 -9.26
C ALA A 205 11.95 -17.09 -8.64
N TYR A 206 11.50 -16.60 -7.48
CA TYR A 206 10.27 -17.06 -6.85
C TYR A 206 9.06 -16.87 -7.77
N ARG A 207 8.91 -15.68 -8.37
CA ARG A 207 7.81 -15.36 -9.29
C ARG A 207 7.83 -16.22 -10.55
N LEU A 208 8.99 -16.44 -11.15
CA LEU A 208 9.11 -17.31 -12.32
C LEU A 208 8.70 -18.75 -12.00
N ALA A 209 8.99 -19.23 -10.78
CA ALA A 209 8.63 -20.58 -10.36
C ALA A 209 7.15 -20.76 -10.00
N HIS A 210 6.49 -19.74 -9.44
CA HIS A 210 5.13 -19.85 -8.87
C HIS A 210 4.06 -19.10 -9.65
N TYR A 211 4.42 -18.00 -10.33
CA TYR A 211 3.50 -17.09 -11.04
C TYR A 211 4.09 -16.65 -12.40
N PRO A 212 4.41 -17.58 -13.31
CA PRO A 212 5.11 -17.27 -14.56
C PRO A 212 4.34 -16.29 -15.45
N GLU A 213 3.02 -16.35 -15.46
CA GLU A 213 2.15 -15.48 -16.27
C GLU A 213 2.28 -14.00 -15.90
N THR A 214 2.43 -13.69 -14.62
CA THR A 214 2.62 -12.31 -14.16
C THR A 214 4.08 -11.92 -14.04
N ALA A 215 5.02 -12.87 -14.08
CA ALA A 215 6.46 -12.63 -13.97
C ALA A 215 7.07 -11.93 -15.20
N MET A 216 6.48 -12.12 -16.40
CA MET A 216 6.99 -11.58 -17.67
C MET A 216 6.49 -10.16 -18.01
N GLY A 217 5.68 -9.54 -17.16
CA GLY A 217 5.11 -8.20 -17.33
C GLY A 217 5.83 -7.07 -16.56
#